data_AF-A0A812XPP3-F1
#
_entry.id   AF-A0A812XPP3-F1
#
_cell.length_a   1.000
_cell.length_b   1.000
_cell.length_c   1.000
_cell.angle_alpha   90.00
_cell.angle_beta   90.00
_cell.angle_gamma   90.00
#
_symmetry.space_group_name_H-M   'P 1'
#
loop_
_entity.id
_entity.type
_entity.pdbx_description
1 polymer ?
#
loop_
_entity_poly.entity_id
_entity_poly.type
_entity_poly.pdbx_seq_one_letter_code
_entity_poly.pdbx_strand_id
1 'polypeptide(L)'
;TVVLPRPGDGWYAPPAMSSSAGFPWGELTAEGVQQMYLLGQSLCKEAAPSTWQLRSAGLGRCVSAAQALAWGGLETQGDRYAKPVEVLVSGGEALLPQLRPGDEGYPEPFEESLEEVASRRAVQATLAERLAAEMDIPLEDVADLDADELCRAAVALEGLTKGVVDLRPIRRLNYRSWAMPLRQSDLSSAVPVIGPLISEMIRAFDAALEGSDPGLVVYVADASSLVCIENSMSSDASSRIISDTWPADTESLSLELSQSGSE
;
A
#
# COMPACT_ATOMS: atom_id res chain seq x y z
N THR A 1 -12.35 10.02 -12.26
CA THR A 1 -11.28 9.01 -12.10
C THR A 1 -11.12 8.63 -10.64
N VAL A 2 -10.76 7.37 -10.36
CA VAL A 2 -10.38 6.89 -9.02
C VAL A 2 -8.90 6.50 -9.06
N VAL A 3 -8.11 7.02 -8.14
CA VAL A 3 -6.67 6.70 -8.03
C VAL A 3 -6.39 6.15 -6.64
N LEU A 4 -5.72 5.00 -6.56
CA LEU A 4 -5.25 4.41 -5.31
C LEU A 4 -3.71 4.50 -5.28
N PRO A 5 -3.12 5.63 -4.87
CA PRO A 5 -1.67 5.74 -4.79
C PRO A 5 -1.14 4.95 -3.58
N ARG A 6 0.01 4.31 -3.78
CA ARG A 6 0.65 3.52 -2.75
C ARG A 6 1.86 4.26 -2.16
N PRO A 7 1.90 4.46 -0.83
CA PRO A 7 3.16 4.70 -0.15
C PRO A 7 4.00 3.42 -0.28
N GLY A 8 5.13 3.51 -0.97
CA GLY A 8 6.08 2.41 -1.11
C GLY A 8 6.58 1.93 0.26
N ASP A 9 6.86 0.64 0.39
CA ASP A 9 7.47 0.12 1.62
C ASP A 9 8.90 0.67 1.81
N GLY A 10 9.50 1.18 0.72
CA GLY A 10 10.74 1.98 0.67
C GLY A 10 10.74 3.20 1.56
N TRP A 11 9.55 3.65 1.95
CA TRP A 11 9.33 4.95 2.56
C TRP A 11 8.90 4.86 4.00
N TYR A 12 9.07 3.72 4.65
CA TYR A 12 8.71 3.59 6.04
C TYR A 12 9.95 3.70 6.92
N ALA A 13 9.84 4.52 7.96
CA ALA A 13 10.93 4.72 8.90
C ALA A 13 11.28 3.39 9.56
N PRO A 14 12.58 3.09 9.70
CA PRO A 14 13.02 1.91 10.45
C PRO A 14 12.53 2.03 11.90
N PRO A 15 12.51 0.91 12.63
CA PRO A 15 12.37 0.97 14.08
C PRO A 15 13.33 1.98 14.70
N ALA A 16 12.91 2.70 15.74
CA ALA A 16 13.73 3.74 16.35
C ALA A 16 15.03 3.15 16.91
N MET A 17 16.16 3.40 16.23
CA MET A 17 17.46 2.85 16.59
C MET A 17 18.08 3.70 17.70
N SER A 18 17.86 3.31 18.95
CA SER A 18 18.30 4.00 20.17
C SER A 18 17.81 5.46 20.29
N SER A 19 17.97 6.03 21.48
CA SER A 19 17.38 7.31 21.93
C SER A 19 17.69 8.59 21.10
N SER A 20 18.44 8.52 19.99
CA SER A 20 18.93 9.68 19.26
C SER A 20 18.41 9.87 17.82
N ALA A 21 17.61 8.96 17.27
CA ALA A 21 17.01 9.11 15.93
C ALA A 21 15.49 8.88 16.00
N GLY A 22 14.79 9.81 16.64
CA GLY A 22 13.37 9.70 17.02
C GLY A 22 12.36 9.83 15.87
N PHE A 23 12.36 8.90 14.92
CA PHE A 23 11.23 8.69 14.01
C PHE A 23 10.41 7.46 14.47
N PRO A 24 9.07 7.54 14.56
CA PRO A 24 8.25 6.40 14.93
C PRO A 24 8.31 5.33 13.82
N TRP A 25 8.44 4.07 14.21
CA TRP A 25 8.49 2.93 13.29
C TRP A 25 7.27 2.92 12.35
N GLY A 26 7.51 2.72 11.05
CA GLY A 26 6.43 2.56 10.08
C GLY A 26 5.83 3.88 9.58
N GLU A 27 6.32 5.02 10.06
CA GLU A 27 5.90 6.35 9.55
C GLU A 27 6.56 6.69 8.21
N LEU A 28 5.94 7.60 7.46
CA LEU A 28 6.44 7.99 6.15
C LEU A 28 7.77 8.77 6.26
N THR A 29 8.79 8.36 5.52
CA THR A 29 10.09 9.03 5.43
C THR A 29 10.00 10.32 4.62
N ALA A 30 11.03 11.17 4.74
CA ALA A 30 11.13 12.38 3.92
C ALA A 30 11.14 12.09 2.41
N GLU A 31 11.74 10.96 1.99
CA GLU A 31 11.71 10.53 0.60
C GLU A 31 10.29 10.16 0.16
N GLY A 32 9.54 9.42 0.98
CA GLY A 32 8.14 9.11 0.69
C GLY A 32 7.26 10.35 0.62
N VAL A 33 7.46 11.31 1.52
CA VAL A 33 6.78 12.61 1.47
C VAL A 33 7.07 13.31 0.14
N GLN A 34 8.33 13.36 -0.29
CA GLN A 34 8.72 13.98 -1.56
C GLN A 34 8.10 13.29 -2.77
N GLN A 35 8.05 11.96 -2.79
CA GLN A 35 7.45 11.20 -3.88
C GLN A 35 5.94 11.41 -3.98
N MET A 36 5.23 11.38 -2.84
CA MET A 36 3.79 11.65 -2.79
C MET A 36 3.47 13.10 -3.19
N TYR A 37 4.33 14.04 -2.82
CA TYR A 37 4.26 15.43 -3.28
C TYR A 37 4.39 15.53 -4.81
N LEU A 38 5.39 14.88 -5.41
CA LEU A 38 5.57 14.87 -6.87
C LEU A 38 4.39 14.20 -7.59
N LEU A 39 3.84 13.13 -7.00
CA LEU A 39 2.63 12.47 -7.51
C LEU A 39 1.44 13.44 -7.50
N GLY A 40 1.25 14.21 -6.43
CA GLY A 40 0.27 15.30 -6.37
C GLY A 40 0.42 16.31 -7.51
N GLN A 41 1.65 16.78 -7.78
CA GLN A 41 1.90 17.66 -8.92
C GLN A 41 1.48 17.04 -10.26
N SER A 42 1.71 15.73 -10.42
CA SER A 42 1.37 15.03 -11.65
C SER A 42 -0.15 14.87 -11.85
N LEU A 43 -0.91 14.64 -10.77
CA LEU A 43 -2.38 14.48 -10.81
C LEU A 43 -3.10 15.78 -11.20
N CYS A 44 -2.47 16.94 -11.05
CA CYS A 44 -2.99 18.21 -11.56
C CYS A 44 -3.20 18.23 -13.08
N LYS A 45 -2.56 17.31 -13.81
CA LYS A 45 -2.78 17.13 -15.25
C LYS A 45 -4.12 16.46 -15.55
N GLU A 46 -4.66 15.70 -14.60
CA GLU A 46 -5.94 14.99 -14.74
C GLU A 46 -7.12 15.81 -14.22
N ALA A 47 -6.97 16.43 -13.05
CA ALA A 47 -8.01 17.25 -12.44
C ALA A 47 -7.43 18.37 -11.58
N ALA A 48 -8.16 19.49 -11.47
CA ALA A 48 -7.76 20.57 -10.58
C ALA A 48 -7.87 20.13 -9.10
N PRO A 49 -6.91 20.47 -8.23
CA PRO A 49 -6.94 20.11 -6.80
C PRO A 49 -8.22 20.52 -6.06
N SER A 50 -8.88 21.59 -6.51
CA SER A 50 -10.14 22.06 -5.94
C SER A 50 -11.30 21.09 -6.11
N THR A 51 -11.19 20.13 -7.02
CA THR A 51 -12.21 19.10 -7.25
C THR A 51 -11.87 17.80 -6.52
N TRP A 52 -10.61 17.60 -6.12
CA TRP A 52 -10.17 16.33 -5.54
C TRP A 52 -10.91 15.97 -4.25
N GLN A 53 -11.29 14.70 -4.15
CA GLN A 53 -11.68 14.09 -2.90
C GLN A 53 -10.59 13.15 -2.41
N LEU A 54 -9.81 13.58 -1.41
CA LEU A 54 -8.76 12.77 -0.81
C LEU A 54 -9.32 11.97 0.37
N ARG A 55 -9.18 10.66 0.31
CA ARG A 55 -9.55 9.75 1.39
C ARG A 55 -8.34 8.92 1.79
N SER A 56 -8.10 8.78 3.08
CA SER A 56 -6.91 8.11 3.59
C SER A 56 -7.29 7.03 4.60
N ALA A 57 -6.56 5.90 4.56
CA ALA A 57 -6.61 4.92 5.63
C ALA A 57 -6.20 5.57 6.96
N GLY A 58 -6.73 5.08 8.09
CA GLY A 58 -6.49 5.62 9.43
C GLY A 58 -5.06 5.46 9.97
N LEU A 59 -4.07 5.26 9.11
CA LEU A 59 -2.66 5.03 9.46
C LEU A 59 -1.87 6.34 9.28
N GLY A 60 -1.01 6.68 10.24
CA GLY A 60 -0.24 7.94 10.23
C GLY A 60 0.51 8.19 8.92
N ARG A 61 1.16 7.16 8.38
CA ARG A 61 1.84 7.19 7.07
C ARG A 61 0.91 7.46 5.89
N CYS A 62 -0.31 6.90 5.87
CA CYS A 62 -1.28 7.11 4.81
C CYS A 62 -1.84 8.53 4.88
N VAL A 63 -2.08 9.06 6.08
CA VAL A 63 -2.53 10.44 6.28
C VAL A 63 -1.44 11.41 5.83
N SER A 64 -0.19 11.16 6.22
CA SER A 64 0.98 11.96 5.82
C SER A 64 1.20 11.92 4.30
N ALA A 65 1.06 10.75 3.67
CA ALA A 65 1.12 10.59 2.22
C ALA A 65 0.01 11.39 1.51
N ALA A 66 -1.23 11.34 2.02
CA ALA A 66 -2.36 12.09 1.47
C ALA A 66 -2.15 13.61 1.59
N GLN A 67 -1.61 14.08 2.72
CA GLN A 67 -1.28 15.49 2.93
C GLN A 67 -0.16 15.97 1.99
N ALA A 68 0.88 15.15 1.80
CA ALA A 68 1.96 15.46 0.87
C ALA A 68 1.44 15.58 -0.57
N LEU A 69 0.56 14.66 -0.98
CA LEU A 69 -0.12 14.67 -2.28
C LEU A 69 -0.98 15.93 -2.45
N ALA A 70 -1.79 16.28 -1.44
CA ALA A 70 -2.59 17.51 -1.43
C ALA A 70 -1.73 18.76 -1.63
N TRP A 71 -0.61 18.85 -0.91
CA TRP A 71 0.32 19.97 -1.04
C TRP A 71 0.89 20.03 -2.46
N GLY A 72 1.44 18.94 -2.99
CA GLY A 72 1.98 18.92 -4.36
C GLY A 72 0.98 19.41 -5.41
N GLY A 73 -0.28 19.00 -5.26
CA GLY A 73 -1.38 19.50 -6.07
C GLY A 73 -1.58 21.02 -5.97
N LEU A 74 -1.79 21.52 -4.76
CA LEU A 74 -2.05 22.94 -4.48
C LEU A 74 -0.91 23.86 -4.91
N GLU A 75 0.35 23.46 -4.70
CA GLU A 75 1.51 24.27 -5.08
C GLU A 75 1.59 24.44 -6.61
N THR A 76 1.21 23.42 -7.37
CA THR A 76 1.18 23.48 -8.84
C THR A 76 0.19 24.51 -9.37
N GLN A 77 -0.89 24.79 -8.64
CA GLN A 77 -1.88 25.81 -9.00
C GLN A 77 -1.39 27.24 -8.74
N GLY A 78 -0.26 27.43 -8.05
CA GLY A 78 0.35 28.74 -7.80
C GLY A 78 -0.44 29.65 -6.86
N ASP A 79 -1.53 29.15 -6.25
CA ASP A 79 -2.36 29.91 -5.32
C ASP A 79 -2.12 29.43 -3.88
N ARG A 80 -1.20 30.12 -3.20
CA ARG A 80 -0.84 29.87 -1.80
C ARG A 80 -2.01 30.10 -0.83
N TYR A 81 -3.10 30.72 -1.30
CA TYR A 81 -4.32 30.98 -0.54
C TYR A 81 -5.51 30.14 -1.03
N ALA A 82 -5.28 29.17 -1.93
CA ALA A 82 -6.31 28.23 -2.35
C ALA A 82 -6.93 27.53 -1.13
N LYS A 83 -8.22 27.21 -1.25
CA LYS A 83 -8.94 26.42 -0.24
C LYS A 83 -8.14 25.13 0.02
N PRO A 84 -7.87 24.77 1.28
CA PRO A 84 -7.17 23.53 1.58
C PRO A 84 -7.94 22.34 1.03
N VAL A 85 -7.22 21.37 0.46
CA VAL A 85 -7.82 20.08 0.11
C VAL A 85 -7.98 19.28 1.40
N GLU A 86 -9.19 18.87 1.70
CA GLU A 86 -9.50 18.09 2.90
C GLU A 86 -9.11 16.64 2.71
N VAL A 87 -8.39 16.07 3.69
CA VAL A 87 -8.08 14.64 3.75
C VAL A 87 -9.09 13.97 4.69
N LEU A 88 -9.97 13.16 4.12
CA LEU A 88 -11.02 12.46 4.86
C LEU A 88 -10.48 11.12 5.39
N VAL A 89 -10.47 10.97 6.72
CA VAL A 89 -10.02 9.74 7.40
C VAL A 89 -11.20 8.88 7.89
N SER A 90 -12.39 9.47 8.00
CA SER A 90 -13.59 8.76 8.43
C SER A 90 -13.93 7.61 7.47
N GLY A 91 -14.07 6.40 8.01
CA GLY A 91 -14.27 5.18 7.23
C GLY A 91 -13.00 4.67 6.53
N GLY A 92 -11.82 5.22 6.86
CA GLY A 92 -10.54 4.81 6.27
C GLY A 92 -10.16 3.35 6.53
N GLU A 93 -10.75 2.70 7.54
CA GLU A 93 -10.58 1.27 7.78
C GLU A 93 -11.07 0.42 6.59
N ALA A 94 -12.11 0.88 5.89
CA ALA A 94 -12.61 0.21 4.69
C ALA A 94 -11.61 0.25 3.52
N LEU A 95 -10.57 1.10 3.60
CA LEU A 95 -9.55 1.21 2.56
C LEU A 95 -8.42 0.18 2.71
N LEU A 96 -8.43 -0.59 3.78
CA LEU A 96 -7.45 -1.64 4.05
C LEU A 96 -8.10 -3.03 3.86
N PRO A 97 -7.31 -4.08 3.64
CA PRO A 97 -7.81 -5.44 3.79
C PRO A 97 -8.34 -5.65 5.21
N GLN A 98 -9.54 -6.21 5.33
CA GLN A 98 -10.18 -6.46 6.63
C GLN A 98 -9.67 -7.72 7.31
N LEU A 99 -9.08 -8.63 6.53
CA LEU A 99 -8.45 -9.85 6.99
C LEU A 99 -7.03 -9.90 6.44
N ARG A 100 -6.12 -10.44 7.23
CA ARG A 100 -4.70 -10.63 6.92
C ARG A 100 -4.39 -12.12 6.76
N PRO A 101 -3.29 -12.47 6.07
CA PRO A 101 -2.79 -13.83 6.06
C PRO A 101 -2.61 -14.37 7.48
N GLY A 102 -3.30 -15.45 7.82
CA GLY A 102 -3.30 -16.07 9.15
C GLY A 102 -4.51 -15.75 10.02
N ASP A 103 -5.33 -14.76 9.65
CA ASP A 103 -6.59 -14.48 10.34
C ASP A 103 -7.64 -15.58 10.07
N GLU A 104 -8.50 -15.83 11.04
CA GLU A 104 -9.66 -16.69 10.85
C GLU A 104 -10.57 -16.13 9.75
N GLY A 105 -10.83 -16.93 8.72
CA GLY A 105 -11.64 -16.54 7.56
C GLY A 105 -10.86 -15.92 6.40
N TYR A 106 -9.54 -15.71 6.54
CA TYR A 106 -8.69 -15.44 5.36
C TYR A 106 -8.66 -16.70 4.47
N PRO A 107 -8.69 -16.57 3.13
CA PRO A 107 -8.66 -17.72 2.23
C PRO A 107 -7.47 -18.64 2.54
N GLU A 108 -7.68 -19.95 2.35
CA GLU A 108 -6.69 -20.94 2.76
C GLU A 108 -5.31 -20.66 2.14
N PRO A 109 -4.24 -20.78 2.94
CA PRO A 109 -2.89 -20.58 2.43
C PRO A 109 -2.60 -21.60 1.33
N PHE A 110 -1.92 -21.15 0.28
CA PHE A 110 -1.40 -22.06 -0.74
C PHE A 110 -0.33 -22.97 -0.13
N GLU A 111 -0.24 -24.21 -0.60
CA GLU A 111 0.84 -25.10 -0.18
C GLU A 111 2.18 -24.58 -0.71
N GLU A 112 3.02 -24.07 0.19
CA GLU A 112 4.42 -23.76 -0.09
C GLU A 112 5.22 -25.06 -0.26
N SER A 113 6.13 -25.10 -1.23
CA SER A 113 7.09 -26.20 -1.33
C SER A 113 8.06 -26.19 -0.14
N LEU A 114 8.63 -27.35 0.20
CA LEU A 114 9.65 -27.46 1.26
C LEU A 114 10.86 -26.54 1.01
N GLU A 115 11.20 -26.31 -0.26
CA GLU A 115 12.27 -25.41 -0.68
C GLU A 115 11.92 -23.94 -0.37
N GLU A 116 10.68 -23.53 -0.61
CA GLU A 116 10.19 -22.18 -0.30
C GLU A 116 10.14 -21.93 1.21
N VAL A 117 9.68 -22.91 1.99
CA VAL A 117 9.67 -22.82 3.46
C VAL A 117 11.09 -22.72 4.02
N ALA A 118 12.04 -23.50 3.48
CA ALA A 118 13.43 -23.45 3.89
C ALA A 118 14.10 -22.12 3.52
N SER A 119 13.86 -21.64 2.28
CA SER A 119 14.34 -20.36 1.78
C SER A 119 13.81 -19.20 2.64
N ARG A 120 12.51 -19.19 2.96
CA ARG A 120 11.89 -18.22 3.88
C ARG A 120 12.62 -18.19 5.21
N ARG A 121 12.74 -19.34 5.89
CA ARG A 121 13.34 -19.39 7.24
C ARG A 121 14.78 -18.90 7.24
N ALA A 122 15.55 -19.21 6.18
CA ALA A 122 16.92 -18.73 6.04
C ALA A 122 16.99 -17.20 5.89
N VAL A 123 16.10 -16.60 5.09
CA VAL A 123 16.04 -15.14 4.92
C VAL A 123 15.51 -14.44 6.17
N GLN A 124 14.47 -14.99 6.81
CA GLN A 124 13.94 -14.46 8.08
C GLN A 124 15.02 -14.44 9.18
N ALA A 125 15.74 -15.55 9.36
CA ALA A 125 16.84 -15.61 10.33
C ALA A 125 17.93 -14.58 10.04
N THR A 126 18.35 -14.47 8.76
CA THR A 126 19.38 -13.50 8.34
C THR A 126 18.92 -12.06 8.57
N LEU A 127 17.64 -11.76 8.33
CA LEU A 127 17.07 -10.42 8.54
C LEU A 127 16.94 -10.10 10.02
N ALA A 128 16.43 -11.03 10.82
CA ALA A 128 16.29 -10.86 12.26
C ALA A 128 17.65 -10.62 12.91
N GLU A 129 18.68 -11.41 12.55
CA GLU A 129 20.06 -11.23 13.04
C GLU A 129 20.60 -9.83 12.73
N ARG A 130 20.34 -9.33 11.52
CA ARG A 130 20.81 -8.00 11.10
C ARG A 130 20.03 -6.88 11.75
N LEU A 131 18.70 -6.97 11.77
CA LEU A 131 17.86 -6.00 12.45
C LEU A 131 18.25 -5.89 13.92
N ALA A 132 18.42 -7.01 14.61
CA ALA A 132 18.89 -7.06 15.99
C ALA A 132 20.25 -6.37 16.15
N ALA A 133 21.21 -6.66 15.26
CA ALA A 133 22.55 -6.05 15.30
C ALA A 133 22.54 -4.55 15.00
N GLU A 134 21.76 -4.09 14.01
CA GLU A 134 21.67 -2.68 13.62
C GLU A 134 20.92 -1.85 14.69
N MET A 135 19.88 -2.42 15.27
CA MET A 135 19.05 -1.76 16.29
C MET A 135 19.63 -1.86 17.70
N ASP A 136 20.68 -2.65 17.91
CA ASP A 136 21.25 -2.98 19.22
C ASP A 136 20.19 -3.55 20.20
N ILE A 137 19.36 -4.48 19.70
CA ILE A 137 18.34 -5.18 20.49
C ILE A 137 18.55 -6.70 20.46
N PRO A 138 18.00 -7.44 21.45
CA PRO A 138 18.03 -8.89 21.45
C PRO A 138 17.42 -9.51 20.18
N LEU A 139 18.04 -10.56 19.65
CA LEU A 139 17.55 -11.28 18.47
C LEU A 139 16.14 -11.84 18.67
N GLU A 140 15.84 -12.31 19.87
CA GLU A 140 14.53 -12.83 20.27
C GLU A 140 13.40 -11.82 20.06
N ASP A 141 13.65 -10.53 20.27
CA ASP A 141 12.65 -9.46 20.09
C ASP A 141 12.32 -9.20 18.61
N VAL A 142 13.16 -9.69 17.68
CA VAL A 142 13.00 -9.54 16.23
C VAL A 142 12.64 -10.85 15.53
N ALA A 143 13.00 -11.98 16.15
CA ALA A 143 12.76 -13.32 15.61
C ALA A 143 11.26 -13.66 15.51
N ASP A 144 10.43 -13.01 16.33
CA ASP A 144 8.97 -13.20 16.37
C ASP A 144 8.20 -12.32 15.36
N LEU A 145 8.89 -11.44 14.63
CA LEU A 145 8.24 -10.60 13.61
C LEU A 145 7.66 -11.45 12.48
N ASP A 146 6.44 -11.10 12.05
CA ASP A 146 5.81 -11.78 10.92
C ASP A 146 6.46 -11.39 9.56
N ALA A 147 6.03 -12.04 8.48
CA ALA A 147 6.60 -11.79 7.15
C ALA A 147 6.35 -10.36 6.63
N ASP A 148 5.26 -9.71 7.05
CA ASP A 148 4.90 -8.35 6.68
C ASP A 148 5.76 -7.35 7.46
N GLU A 149 5.91 -7.57 8.76
CA GLU A 149 6.78 -6.79 9.65
C GLU A 149 8.25 -6.89 9.25
N LEU A 150 8.72 -8.11 8.95
CA LEU A 150 10.08 -8.33 8.44
C LEU A 150 10.28 -7.68 7.07
N CYS A 151 9.29 -7.71 6.19
CA CYS A 151 9.36 -6.98 4.92
C CYS A 151 9.52 -5.48 5.16
N ARG A 152 8.63 -4.87 5.95
CA ARG A 152 8.69 -3.43 6.27
C ARG A 152 10.03 -3.05 6.89
N ALA A 153 10.49 -3.84 7.86
CA ALA A 153 11.76 -3.61 8.55
C ALA A 153 12.96 -3.76 7.60
N ALA A 154 12.94 -4.78 6.73
CA ALA A 154 14.01 -5.00 5.78
C ALA A 154 14.09 -3.89 4.73
N VAL A 155 12.96 -3.39 4.22
CA VAL A 155 12.97 -2.28 3.28
C VAL A 155 13.50 -0.99 3.93
N ALA A 156 13.16 -0.73 5.19
CA ALA A 156 13.75 0.37 5.93
C ALA A 156 15.29 0.22 6.12
N LEU A 157 15.79 -1.01 6.26
CA LEU A 157 17.22 -1.31 6.31
C LEU A 157 17.94 -1.17 4.96
N GLU A 158 17.26 -1.38 3.83
CA GLU A 158 17.85 -1.25 2.49
C GLU A 158 18.39 0.16 2.24
N GLY A 159 17.69 1.18 2.76
CA GLY A 159 18.13 2.58 2.73
C GLY A 159 19.36 2.87 3.59
N LEU A 160 19.59 2.08 4.65
CA LEU A 160 20.72 2.23 5.56
C LEU A 160 21.96 1.43 5.12
N THR A 161 21.75 0.27 4.50
CA THR A 161 22.81 -0.74 4.33
C THR A 161 23.34 -0.88 2.90
N LYS A 162 22.81 -0.17 1.89
CA LYS A 162 23.32 -0.22 0.49
C LYS A 162 23.52 -1.65 -0.06
N GLY A 163 22.49 -2.50 0.04
CA GLY A 163 22.40 -3.74 -0.75
C GLY A 163 23.20 -4.95 -0.23
N VAL A 164 23.43 -5.04 1.09
CA VAL A 164 24.17 -6.17 1.69
C VAL A 164 23.28 -7.40 1.93
N VAL A 165 21.96 -7.27 1.75
CA VAL A 165 20.98 -8.39 1.80
C VAL A 165 20.10 -8.34 0.56
N ASP A 166 19.93 -9.48 -0.10
CA ASP A 166 18.93 -9.63 -1.15
C ASP A 166 17.54 -9.81 -0.53
N LEU A 167 16.70 -8.76 -0.58
CA LEU A 167 15.34 -8.77 -0.03
C LEU A 167 14.29 -9.34 -0.98
N ARG A 168 14.65 -9.67 -2.23
CA ARG A 168 13.70 -10.20 -3.21
C ARG A 168 12.95 -11.44 -2.70
N PRO A 169 13.57 -12.40 -1.99
CA PRO A 169 12.84 -13.57 -1.48
C PRO A 169 11.77 -13.22 -0.45
N ILE A 170 12.04 -12.31 0.50
CA ILE A 170 11.06 -11.93 1.53
C ILE A 170 9.91 -11.11 0.92
N ARG A 171 10.22 -10.18 0.00
CA ARG A 171 9.20 -9.40 -0.72
C ARG A 171 8.31 -10.30 -1.58
N ARG A 172 8.89 -11.27 -2.29
CA ARG A 172 8.14 -12.27 -3.08
C ARG A 172 7.25 -13.13 -2.20
N LEU A 173 7.75 -13.54 -1.03
CA LEU A 173 6.97 -14.30 -0.08
C LEU A 173 5.80 -13.48 0.46
N ASN A 174 6.02 -12.25 0.93
CA ASN A 174 4.95 -11.39 1.44
C ASN A 174 3.91 -11.15 0.34
N TYR A 175 4.35 -10.88 -0.90
CA TYR A 175 3.41 -10.80 -2.02
C TYR A 175 2.54 -12.05 -2.16
N ARG A 176 3.15 -13.23 -2.12
CA ARG A 176 2.45 -14.49 -2.31
C ARG A 176 1.51 -14.85 -1.15
N SER A 177 1.86 -14.55 0.10
CA SER A 177 0.97 -14.80 1.24
C SER A 177 -0.35 -14.03 1.12
N TRP A 178 -0.28 -12.82 0.57
CA TRP A 178 -1.45 -12.02 0.24
C TRP A 178 -2.13 -12.48 -1.05
N ALA A 179 -1.39 -12.60 -2.15
CA ALA A 179 -1.92 -12.78 -3.49
C ALA A 179 -2.42 -14.20 -3.79
N MET A 180 -1.67 -15.24 -3.43
CA MET A 180 -1.93 -16.61 -3.88
C MET A 180 -3.24 -17.21 -3.33
N PRO A 181 -3.58 -17.02 -2.04
CA PRO A 181 -4.86 -17.50 -1.51
C PRO A 181 -6.05 -16.85 -2.23
N LEU A 182 -6.00 -15.53 -2.44
CA LEU A 182 -7.02 -14.79 -3.20
C LEU A 182 -7.09 -15.22 -4.66
N ARG A 183 -5.95 -15.57 -5.25
CA ARG A 183 -5.90 -16.05 -6.64
C ARG A 183 -6.59 -17.40 -6.80
N GLN A 184 -6.41 -18.29 -5.83
CA GLN A 184 -6.87 -19.69 -5.91
C GLN A 184 -8.29 -19.86 -5.35
N SER A 185 -8.74 -18.93 -4.52
CA SER A 185 -10.09 -18.93 -3.99
C SER A 185 -11.12 -18.45 -5.01
N ASP A 186 -12.39 -18.73 -4.73
CA ASP A 186 -13.50 -18.14 -5.44
C ASP A 186 -13.69 -16.66 -5.05
N LEU A 187 -14.46 -15.92 -5.85
CA LEU A 187 -14.73 -14.51 -5.58
C LEU A 187 -15.40 -14.27 -4.23
N SER A 188 -16.22 -15.23 -3.75
CA SER A 188 -16.91 -15.08 -2.46
C SER A 188 -15.95 -15.05 -1.28
N SER A 189 -14.83 -15.77 -1.36
CA SER A 189 -13.76 -15.76 -0.36
C SER A 189 -12.97 -14.45 -0.31
N ALA A 190 -12.93 -13.68 -1.41
CA ALA A 190 -12.28 -12.37 -1.44
C ALA A 190 -13.14 -11.24 -0.84
N VAL A 191 -14.47 -11.42 -0.81
CA VAL A 191 -15.42 -10.42 -0.26
C VAL A 191 -15.10 -10.01 1.18
N PRO A 192 -14.90 -10.92 2.15
CA PRO A 192 -14.57 -10.51 3.51
C PRO A 192 -13.20 -9.83 3.62
N VAL A 193 -12.28 -10.07 2.69
CA VAL A 193 -10.94 -9.48 2.70
C VAL A 193 -10.95 -8.05 2.15
N ILE A 194 -11.47 -7.85 0.93
CA ILE A 194 -11.32 -6.59 0.19
C ILE A 194 -12.65 -5.96 -0.27
N GLY A 195 -13.77 -6.63 -0.01
CA GLY A 195 -15.10 -6.18 -0.41
C GLY A 195 -15.46 -4.75 0.04
N PRO A 196 -15.12 -4.32 1.27
CA PRO A 196 -15.34 -2.94 1.69
C PRO A 196 -14.63 -1.90 0.83
N LEU A 197 -13.35 -2.12 0.49
CA LEU A 197 -12.59 -1.20 -0.36
C LEU A 197 -13.19 -1.13 -1.77
N ILE A 198 -13.52 -2.29 -2.36
CA ILE A 198 -14.19 -2.34 -3.68
C ILE A 198 -15.52 -1.59 -3.62
N SER A 199 -16.30 -1.76 -2.56
CA SER A 199 -17.58 -1.09 -2.38
C SER A 199 -17.42 0.44 -2.30
N GLU A 200 -16.39 0.94 -1.61
CA GLU A 200 -16.09 2.38 -1.58
C GLU A 200 -15.69 2.92 -2.96
N MET A 201 -14.91 2.16 -3.73
CA MET A 201 -14.55 2.53 -5.10
C MET A 201 -15.77 2.57 -6.03
N ILE A 202 -16.68 1.60 -5.92
CA ILE A 202 -17.94 1.58 -6.68
C ILE A 202 -18.84 2.76 -6.30
N ARG A 203 -18.98 3.06 -4.99
CA ARG A 203 -19.76 4.21 -4.51
C ARG A 203 -19.27 5.54 -5.08
N ALA A 204 -17.97 5.71 -5.30
CA ALA A 204 -17.44 6.90 -5.95
C ALA A 204 -17.91 7.03 -7.40
N PHE A 205 -18.02 5.92 -8.13
CA PHE A 205 -18.60 5.92 -9.47
C PHE A 205 -20.11 6.15 -9.47
N ASP A 206 -20.84 5.53 -8.55
CA ASP A 206 -22.28 5.76 -8.42
C ASP A 206 -22.59 7.23 -8.13
N ALA A 207 -21.84 7.86 -7.21
CA ALA A 207 -21.97 9.29 -6.91
C ALA A 207 -21.72 10.19 -8.14
N ALA A 208 -20.73 9.84 -8.97
CA ALA A 208 -20.47 10.55 -10.22
C ALA A 208 -21.63 10.40 -11.22
N LEU A 209 -22.21 9.19 -11.32
CA LEU A 209 -23.38 8.93 -12.17
C LEU A 209 -24.65 9.66 -11.69
N GLU A 210 -24.78 9.89 -10.38
CA GLU A 210 -25.87 10.66 -9.78
C GLU A 210 -25.67 12.19 -9.86
N GLY A 211 -24.56 12.66 -10.46
CA GLY A 211 -24.27 14.07 -10.68
C GLY A 211 -23.51 14.76 -9.54
N SER A 212 -23.04 14.01 -8.54
CA SER A 212 -22.10 14.48 -7.52
C SER A 212 -20.67 14.16 -7.98
N ASP A 213 -20.14 14.96 -8.91
CA ASP A 213 -18.85 14.66 -9.55
C ASP A 213 -17.68 15.48 -8.91
N PRO A 214 -16.86 14.87 -8.02
CA PRO A 214 -15.61 15.47 -7.59
C PRO A 214 -14.53 15.48 -8.71
N GLY A 215 -14.78 14.88 -9.88
CA GLY A 215 -13.80 14.74 -10.96
C GLY A 215 -12.71 13.71 -10.66
N LEU A 216 -12.03 13.82 -9.52
CA LEU A 216 -10.98 12.90 -9.06
C LEU A 216 -11.19 12.49 -7.61
N VAL A 217 -11.29 11.17 -7.36
CA VAL A 217 -11.27 10.59 -6.02
C VAL A 217 -9.95 9.86 -5.84
N VAL A 218 -9.23 10.17 -4.75
CA VAL A 218 -7.92 9.59 -4.47
C VAL A 218 -7.97 8.87 -3.13
N TYR A 219 -7.72 7.56 -3.15
CA TYR A 219 -7.72 6.67 -1.99
C TYR A 219 -6.28 6.33 -1.58
N VAL A 220 -5.78 6.89 -0.50
CA VAL A 220 -4.44 6.60 0.00
C VAL A 220 -4.51 5.42 0.98
N ALA A 221 -4.04 4.26 0.54
CA ALA A 221 -4.10 2.99 1.28
C ALA A 221 -2.71 2.34 1.42
N ASP A 222 -2.65 1.17 2.07
CA ASP A 222 -1.41 0.40 2.21
C ASP A 222 -1.18 -0.55 1.02
N ALA A 223 0.06 -1.01 0.85
CA ALA A 223 0.50 -1.90 -0.23
C ALA A 223 -0.35 -3.17 -0.37
N SER A 224 -0.73 -3.77 0.76
CA SER A 224 -1.56 -4.97 0.81
C SER A 224 -2.93 -4.76 0.14
N SER A 225 -3.50 -3.55 0.23
CA SER A 225 -4.78 -3.21 -0.42
C SER A 225 -4.70 -3.33 -1.94
N LEU A 226 -3.60 -2.85 -2.52
CA LEU A 226 -3.35 -2.96 -3.97
C LEU A 226 -3.16 -4.43 -4.38
N VAL A 227 -2.35 -5.18 -3.63
CA VAL A 227 -2.16 -6.62 -3.86
C VAL A 227 -3.50 -7.36 -3.81
N CYS A 228 -4.35 -7.07 -2.81
CA CYS A 228 -5.66 -7.70 -2.70
C CYS A 228 -6.56 -7.35 -3.87
N ILE A 229 -6.62 -6.08 -4.30
CA ILE A 229 -7.45 -5.66 -5.43
C ILE A 229 -7.02 -6.38 -6.72
N GLU A 230 -5.74 -6.32 -7.07
CA GLU A 230 -5.20 -6.94 -8.30
C GLU A 230 -5.48 -8.43 -8.37
N ASN A 231 -5.46 -9.10 -7.22
CA ASN A 231 -5.61 -10.54 -7.13
C ASN A 231 -7.06 -11.00 -6.87
N SER A 232 -7.96 -10.06 -6.57
CA SER A 232 -9.40 -10.33 -6.38
C SER A 232 -10.25 -9.97 -7.60
N MET A 233 -9.82 -9.03 -8.45
CA MET A 233 -10.63 -8.52 -9.57
C MET A 233 -10.49 -9.29 -10.89
N SER A 234 -9.64 -10.32 -10.96
CA SER A 234 -9.42 -11.05 -12.21
C SER A 234 -10.32 -12.29 -12.30
N SER A 235 -11.21 -12.29 -13.30
CA SER A 235 -12.14 -13.38 -13.63
C SER A 235 -11.47 -14.57 -14.32
N ASP A 236 -10.26 -14.39 -14.83
CA ASP A 236 -9.53 -15.41 -15.59
C ASP A 236 -8.12 -15.55 -15.01
N ALA A 237 -7.89 -16.65 -14.29
CA ALA A 237 -6.61 -16.96 -13.65
C ALA A 237 -5.43 -16.93 -14.64
N SER A 238 -5.69 -17.13 -15.94
CA SER A 238 -4.68 -17.10 -17.01
C SER A 238 -4.32 -15.70 -17.54
N SER A 239 -5.15 -14.70 -17.27
CA SER A 239 -4.97 -13.30 -17.73
C SER A 239 -4.29 -12.39 -16.70
N ARG A 240 -4.02 -12.91 -15.50
CA ARG A 240 -3.39 -12.15 -14.42
C ARG A 240 -1.95 -11.84 -14.83
N ILE A 241 -1.62 -10.56 -14.95
CA ILE A 241 -0.23 -10.13 -15.04
C ILE A 241 0.44 -10.63 -13.75
N ILE A 242 1.26 -11.68 -13.89
CA ILE A 242 1.96 -12.32 -12.78
C ILE A 242 3.14 -11.42 -12.44
N SER A 243 2.86 -10.28 -11.83
CA SER A 243 3.81 -9.70 -10.90
C SER A 243 3.92 -10.71 -9.77
N ASP A 244 5.10 -11.33 -9.63
CA ASP A 244 5.52 -12.08 -8.44
C ASP A 244 6.27 -11.15 -7.47
N THR A 245 6.13 -9.84 -7.70
CA THR A 245 6.82 -8.79 -6.99
C THR A 245 5.80 -8.04 -6.15
N TRP A 246 6.17 -7.85 -4.89
CA TRP A 246 5.53 -6.82 -4.06
C TRP A 246 5.46 -5.51 -4.87
N PRO A 247 4.36 -4.75 -4.78
CA PRO A 247 4.23 -3.52 -5.56
C PRO A 247 5.49 -2.65 -5.48
N ALA A 248 5.74 -1.83 -6.47
CA ALA A 248 6.86 -0.89 -6.46
C ALA A 248 6.50 0.39 -5.66
N ASP A 249 7.52 1.14 -5.26
CA ASP A 249 7.34 2.48 -4.71
C ASP A 249 6.71 3.38 -5.80
N THR A 250 5.77 4.27 -5.45
CA THR A 250 4.91 5.10 -6.34
C THR A 250 3.90 4.37 -7.23
N GLU A 251 3.76 3.04 -7.13
CA GLU A 251 2.75 2.33 -7.90
C GLU A 251 1.33 2.79 -7.53
N SER A 252 0.47 2.94 -8.54
CA SER A 252 -0.89 3.41 -8.36
C SER A 252 -1.85 2.66 -9.28
N LEU A 253 -3.01 2.30 -8.76
CA LEU A 253 -4.12 1.83 -9.57
C LEU A 253 -5.01 3.00 -9.96
N SER A 254 -5.22 3.21 -11.25
CA SER A 254 -6.15 4.22 -11.79
C SER A 254 -7.32 3.54 -12.49
N LEU A 255 -8.54 3.92 -12.11
CA LEU A 255 -9.78 3.46 -12.74
C LEU A 255 -10.55 4.66 -13.30
N GLU A 256 -10.95 4.55 -14.56
CA GLU A 256 -11.64 5.60 -15.30
C GLU A 256 -13.05 5.17 -15.67
N LEU A 257 -14.04 6.01 -15.32
CA LEU A 257 -15.41 5.87 -15.79
C LEU A 257 -15.56 6.72 -17.06
N SER A 258 -15.83 6.07 -18.19
CA SER A 258 -16.10 6.73 -19.45
C SER A 258 -17.55 6.55 -19.85
N GLN A 259 -18.21 7.64 -20.23
CA GLN A 259 -19.54 7.58 -20.85
C GLN A 259 -19.34 7.51 -22.37
N SER A 260 -19.62 6.36 -22.96
CA SER A 260 -19.69 6.24 -24.41
C SER A 260 -20.90 7.02 -24.89
N GLY A 261 -20.66 8.12 -25.60
CA GLY A 261 -21.71 8.88 -26.25
C GLY A 261 -22.41 7.99 -27.28
N SER A 262 -23.73 7.88 -27.18
CA SER A 262 -24.56 7.37 -28.26
C SER A 262 -24.49 8.39 -29.40
N GLU A 263 -23.74 8.10 -30.46
CA GLU A 263 -23.94 8.74 -31.78
C GLU A 263 -25.27 8.28 -32.40
#